data_AF-A0A2L0EL87-F1
#
_entry.id   AF-A0A2L0EL87-F1
#
_cell.length_a   1.000
_cell.length_b   1.000
_cell.length_c   1.000
_cell.angle_alpha   90.00
_cell.angle_beta   90.00
_cell.angle_gamma   90.00
#
_symmetry.space_group_name_H-M   'P 1'
#
loop_
_entity.id
_entity.type
_entity.pdbx_description
1 polymer ?
#
loop_
_entity_poly.entity_id
_entity_poly.type
_entity_poly.pdbx_seq_one_letter_code
_entity_poly.pdbx_strand_id
1 'polypeptide(L)'
;MAEHESFEPTDISAWFWDLIRRADKDREELRGILSTLSRDEVYRFHREFEEAAVELQAEPFLQYIDEDESEDGVEDIANWVVSQGFEHYQAVWRDPSLIPRHVDVGSAEDLYGVAGDVYAERFSRPIGLHEEEP
;
A
#
# COMPACT_ATOMS: atom_id res chain seq x y z
N MET A 1 -13.87 -22.59 -13.45
CA MET A 1 -14.00 -21.12 -13.33
C MET A 1 -13.52 -20.83 -11.93
N ALA A 2 -12.33 -20.23 -11.79
CA ALA A 2 -11.82 -19.91 -10.46
C ALA A 2 -12.78 -18.88 -9.87
N GLU A 3 -13.30 -19.18 -8.69
CA GLU A 3 -14.05 -18.25 -7.87
C GLU A 3 -13.07 -17.11 -7.58
N HIS A 4 -13.25 -15.95 -8.23
CA HIS A 4 -12.59 -14.73 -7.78
C HIS A 4 -13.18 -14.46 -6.40
N GLU A 5 -12.42 -14.77 -5.35
CA GLU A 5 -12.68 -14.21 -4.03
C GLU A 5 -12.86 -12.70 -4.26
N SER A 6 -14.06 -12.21 -3.97
CA SER A 6 -14.42 -10.84 -4.24
C SER A 6 -13.74 -10.01 -3.16
N PHE A 7 -12.52 -9.56 -3.44
CA PHE A 7 -11.82 -8.63 -2.55
C PHE A 7 -12.70 -7.40 -2.36
N GLU A 8 -12.82 -6.96 -1.11
CA GLU A 8 -13.44 -5.70 -0.73
C GLU A 8 -12.42 -4.88 0.06
N PRO A 9 -12.45 -3.53 0.01
CA PRO A 9 -11.58 -2.67 0.80
C PRO A 9 -11.60 -2.96 2.31
N THR A 10 -12.68 -3.58 2.79
CA THR A 10 -12.87 -3.99 4.18
C THR A 10 -12.14 -5.28 4.56
N ASP A 11 -11.59 -6.02 3.59
CA ASP A 11 -10.73 -7.18 3.84
C ASP A 11 -9.37 -6.73 4.39
N ILE A 12 -8.89 -5.56 3.96
CA ILE A 12 -7.76 -4.88 4.59
C ILE A 12 -8.17 -4.37 5.97
N SER A 13 -7.32 -4.63 6.97
CA SER A 13 -7.74 -4.46 8.35
C SER A 13 -7.91 -2.99 8.74
N ALA A 14 -8.90 -2.72 9.60
CA ALA A 14 -9.08 -1.39 10.18
C ALA A 14 -7.85 -0.90 10.98
N TRP A 15 -7.03 -1.84 11.48
CA TRP A 15 -5.77 -1.51 12.14
C TRP A 15 -4.77 -0.88 11.17
N PHE A 16 -4.60 -1.44 9.98
CA PHE A 16 -3.74 -0.87 8.95
C PHE A 16 -4.21 0.53 8.56
N TRP A 17 -5.51 0.68 8.28
CA TRP A 17 -6.09 1.97 7.92
C TRP A 17 -5.97 3.01 9.03
N ASP A 18 -6.02 2.61 10.30
CA ASP A 18 -5.74 3.51 11.43
C ASP A 18 -4.29 4.01 11.43
N LEU A 19 -3.32 3.14 11.12
CA LEU A 19 -1.91 3.52 11.04
C LEU A 19 -1.66 4.49 9.87
N ILE A 20 -2.21 4.23 8.69
CA ILE A 20 -2.13 5.15 7.54
C ILE A 20 -2.75 6.51 7.88
N ARG A 21 -3.94 6.50 8.48
CA ARG A 21 -4.63 7.73 8.91
C ARG A 21 -3.81 8.52 9.93
N ARG A 22 -3.13 7.84 10.86
CA ARG A 22 -2.30 8.47 11.89
C ARG A 22 -0.99 9.03 11.34
N ALA A 23 -0.46 8.42 10.28
CA ALA A 23 0.69 8.94 9.56
C ALA A 23 0.37 10.24 8.82
N ASP A 24 -0.90 10.50 8.50
CA ASP A 24 -1.36 11.73 7.84
C ASP A 24 -0.54 12.10 6.59
N LYS A 25 -0.21 11.06 5.79
CA LYS A 25 0.61 11.16 4.57
C LYS A 25 2.04 11.68 4.82
N ASP A 26 2.52 11.57 6.05
CA ASP A 26 3.88 11.92 6.43
C ASP A 26 4.71 10.64 6.65
N ARG A 27 5.77 10.50 5.85
CA ARG A 27 6.68 9.35 5.90
C ARG A 27 7.45 9.25 7.22
N GLU A 28 7.82 10.39 7.82
CA GLU A 28 8.53 10.42 9.11
C GLU A 28 7.59 10.03 10.25
N GLU A 29 6.33 10.48 10.22
CA GLU A 29 5.30 10.04 11.18
C GLU A 29 5.01 8.55 11.04
N LEU A 30 4.80 8.03 9.82
CA LEU A 30 4.63 6.59 9.62
C LEU A 30 5.84 5.81 10.14
N ARG A 31 7.06 6.25 9.82
CA ARG A 31 8.29 5.64 10.32
C ARG A 31 8.33 5.62 11.84
N GLY A 32 7.97 6.72 12.50
CA GLY A 32 7.88 6.83 13.95
C GLY A 32 6.88 5.83 14.54
N ILE A 33 5.69 5.74 13.95
CA ILE A 33 4.64 4.80 14.36
C ILE A 33 5.13 3.36 14.24
N LEU A 34 5.61 2.95 13.05
CA LEU A 34 6.09 1.58 12.79
C LEU A 34 7.29 1.22 13.66
N SER A 35 8.12 2.20 14.05
CA SER A 35 9.24 1.99 14.95
C SER A 35 8.85 1.63 16.39
N THR A 36 7.57 1.78 16.75
CA THR A 36 7.04 1.34 18.05
C THR A 36 6.45 -0.07 18.03
N LEU A 37 6.18 -0.61 16.84
CA LEU A 37 5.51 -1.90 16.66
C LEU A 37 6.47 -3.08 16.79
N SER A 38 5.93 -4.27 16.99
CA SER A 38 6.68 -5.53 16.90
C SER A 38 7.08 -5.85 15.46
N ARG A 39 7.99 -6.82 15.31
CA ARG A 39 8.44 -7.31 14.01
C ARG A 39 7.27 -7.82 13.16
N ASP A 40 6.44 -8.68 13.75
CA ASP A 40 5.31 -9.29 13.05
C ASP A 40 4.25 -8.25 12.69
N GLU A 41 4.06 -7.21 13.50
CA GLU A 41 3.20 -6.08 13.16
C GLU A 41 3.75 -5.25 11.99
N VAL A 42 5.05 -4.92 11.96
CA VAL A 42 5.64 -4.22 10.80
C VAL A 42 5.53 -5.06 9.53
N TYR A 43 5.78 -6.37 9.64
CA TYR A 43 5.62 -7.31 8.53
C TYR A 43 4.16 -7.36 8.04
N ARG A 44 3.21 -7.46 8.96
CA ARG A 44 1.78 -7.44 8.65
C ARG A 44 1.37 -6.13 7.97
N PHE A 45 1.84 -4.98 8.44
CA PHE A 45 1.56 -3.70 7.82
C PHE A 45 2.01 -3.68 6.35
N HIS A 46 3.25 -4.13 6.09
CA HIS A 46 3.76 -4.20 4.73
C HIS A 46 2.93 -5.13 3.85
N ARG A 47 2.58 -6.32 4.34
CA ARG A 47 1.71 -7.28 3.64
C ARG A 47 0.35 -6.68 3.27
N GLU A 48 -0.32 -6.03 4.22
CA GLU A 48 -1.62 -5.39 3.98
C GLU A 48 -1.49 -4.19 3.02
N PHE A 49 -0.36 -3.48 3.03
CA PHE A 49 -0.08 -2.41 2.06
C PHE A 49 0.04 -2.96 0.64
N GLU A 50 0.89 -3.98 0.44
CA GLU A 50 1.09 -4.61 -0.87
C GLU A 50 -0.22 -5.23 -1.40
N GLU A 51 -0.98 -5.88 -0.52
CA GLU A 51 -2.26 -6.48 -0.87
C GLU A 51 -3.29 -5.41 -1.27
N ALA A 52 -3.37 -4.28 -0.56
CA ALA A 52 -4.25 -3.18 -0.97
C ALA A 52 -3.83 -2.59 -2.32
N ALA A 53 -2.53 -2.45 -2.57
CA ALA A 53 -1.99 -1.84 -3.78
C ALA A 53 -2.18 -2.75 -5.01
N VAL A 54 -1.89 -4.05 -4.90
CA VAL A 54 -1.96 -4.99 -6.04
C VAL A 54 -3.36 -5.07 -6.64
N GLU A 55 -4.39 -4.93 -5.81
CA GLU A 55 -5.79 -4.94 -6.24
C GLU A 55 -6.15 -3.75 -7.15
N LEU A 56 -5.44 -2.62 -7.00
CA LEU A 56 -5.61 -1.44 -7.87
C LEU A 56 -4.81 -1.53 -9.18
N GLN A 57 -3.95 -2.54 -9.34
CA GLN A 57 -3.13 -2.74 -10.54
C GLN A 57 -3.84 -3.61 -11.60
N ALA A 58 -5.07 -4.06 -11.32
CA ALA A 58 -5.87 -4.89 -12.20
C ALA A 58 -7.08 -4.14 -12.79
N GLU A 59 -7.79 -4.78 -13.74
CA GLU A 59 -9.10 -4.27 -14.16
C GLU A 59 -10.10 -4.33 -12.99
N PRO A 60 -10.97 -3.32 -12.82
CA PRO A 60 -11.27 -2.24 -13.76
C PRO A 60 -10.39 -0.99 -13.62
N PHE A 61 -9.44 -0.92 -12.70
CA PHE A 61 -8.67 0.30 -12.41
C PHE A 61 -7.67 0.65 -13.52
N LEU A 62 -6.98 -0.37 -14.02
CA LEU A 62 -5.93 -0.22 -15.04
C LEU A 62 -6.40 0.52 -16.30
N GLN A 63 -7.68 0.39 -16.68
CA GLN A 63 -8.23 1.06 -17.87
C GLN A 63 -8.31 2.59 -17.74
N TYR A 64 -8.20 3.13 -16.52
CA TYR A 64 -8.31 4.56 -16.24
C TYR A 64 -6.94 5.23 -16.01
N ILE A 65 -5.87 4.44 -15.93
CA ILE A 65 -4.48 4.91 -15.87
C ILE A 65 -4.01 5.25 -17.30
N ASP A 66 -3.04 6.17 -17.43
CA ASP A 66 -2.48 6.52 -18.74
C ASP A 66 -1.83 5.30 -19.41
N GLU A 67 -2.06 5.12 -20.71
CA GLU A 67 -1.54 3.96 -21.47
C GLU A 67 -0.02 4.03 -21.68
N ASP A 68 0.56 5.23 -21.52
CA ASP A 68 2.01 5.47 -21.54
C ASP A 68 2.68 5.15 -20.19
N GLU A 69 1.93 4.85 -19.12
CA GLU A 69 2.50 4.41 -17.84
C GLU A 69 3.16 3.04 -17.97
N SER A 70 4.37 2.93 -17.41
CA SER A 70 5.05 1.64 -17.26
C SER A 70 4.44 0.86 -16.10
N GLU A 71 4.79 -0.43 -15.96
CA GLU A 71 4.38 -1.25 -14.81
C GLU A 71 4.75 -0.58 -13.47
N ASP A 72 5.95 0.02 -13.40
CA ASP A 72 6.40 0.79 -12.24
C ASP A 72 5.50 2.02 -11.95
N GLY A 73 4.99 2.68 -12.99
CA GLY A 73 4.12 3.85 -12.84
C GLY A 73 2.71 3.46 -12.35
N VAL A 74 2.22 2.31 -12.79
CA VAL A 74 0.97 1.71 -12.27
C VAL A 74 1.13 1.34 -10.79
N GLU A 75 2.28 0.77 -10.40
CA GLU A 75 2.60 0.46 -9.01
C GLU A 75 2.65 1.75 -8.16
N ASP A 76 3.32 2.79 -8.63
CA ASP A 76 3.42 4.09 -7.95
C ASP A 76 2.04 4.72 -7.73
N ILE A 77 1.16 4.68 -8.74
CA ILE A 77 -0.23 5.15 -8.65
C ILE A 77 -0.99 4.37 -7.56
N ALA A 78 -0.91 3.04 -7.57
CA ALA A 78 -1.60 2.20 -6.60
C ALA A 78 -1.11 2.47 -5.17
N ASN A 79 0.21 2.54 -4.98
CA ASN A 79 0.86 2.87 -3.70
C ASN A 79 0.43 4.24 -3.19
N TRP A 80 0.37 5.24 -4.07
CA TRP A 80 -0.10 6.57 -3.72
C TRP A 80 -1.57 6.56 -3.26
N VAL A 81 -2.46 5.84 -3.95
CA VAL A 81 -3.89 5.74 -3.59
C VAL A 81 -4.06 5.11 -2.20
N VAL A 82 -3.34 4.02 -1.91
CA VAL A 82 -3.35 3.38 -0.58
C VAL A 82 -2.87 4.36 0.49
N SER A 83 -1.83 5.13 0.19
CA SER A 83 -1.24 6.14 1.09
C SER A 83 -2.21 7.28 1.43
N GLN A 84 -3.23 7.54 0.61
CA GLN A 84 -4.27 8.55 0.90
C GLN A 84 -5.25 8.11 1.99
N GLY A 85 -5.23 6.82 2.36
CA GLY A 85 -6.08 6.25 3.42
C GLY A 85 -7.42 5.70 2.94
N PHE A 86 -8.14 5.08 3.87
CA PHE A 86 -9.29 4.21 3.57
C PHE A 86 -10.42 4.90 2.80
N GLU A 87 -10.76 6.15 3.15
CA GLU A 87 -11.87 6.86 2.49
C GLU A 87 -11.60 7.11 1.01
N HIS A 88 -10.35 7.46 0.68
CA HIS A 88 -9.93 7.69 -0.69
C HIS A 88 -9.84 6.36 -1.46
N TYR A 89 -9.20 5.35 -0.85
CA TYR A 89 -9.13 4.00 -1.42
C TYR A 89 -10.53 3.44 -1.72
N GLN A 90 -11.47 3.56 -0.77
CA GLN A 90 -12.86 3.11 -0.97
C GLN A 90 -13.59 3.91 -2.05
N ALA A 91 -13.31 5.20 -2.21
CA ALA A 91 -13.88 6.01 -3.28
C ALA A 91 -13.41 5.51 -4.65
N VAL A 92 -12.10 5.29 -4.81
CA VAL A 92 -11.52 4.69 -6.03
C VAL A 92 -12.09 3.29 -6.27
N TRP A 93 -12.19 2.46 -5.23
CA TRP A 93 -12.77 1.11 -5.35
C TRP A 93 -14.19 1.10 -5.90
N ARG A 94 -15.03 2.06 -5.45
CA ARG A 94 -16.42 2.18 -5.90
C ARG A 94 -16.56 2.79 -7.28
N ASP A 95 -15.66 3.71 -7.62
CA ASP A 95 -15.61 4.38 -8.90
C ASP A 95 -14.16 4.38 -9.42
N PRO A 96 -13.78 3.34 -10.19
CA PRO A 96 -12.41 3.18 -10.68
C PRO A 96 -11.92 4.36 -11.53
N SER A 97 -12.82 5.19 -12.05
CA SER A 97 -12.48 6.40 -12.80
C SER A 97 -11.85 7.52 -11.96
N LEU A 98 -11.93 7.40 -10.63
CA LEU A 98 -11.30 8.31 -9.68
C LEU A 98 -9.82 8.02 -9.43
N ILE A 99 -9.30 6.89 -9.93
CA ILE A 99 -7.88 6.60 -9.85
C ILE A 99 -7.08 7.71 -10.56
N PRO A 100 -6.00 8.23 -9.98
CA PRO A 100 -5.18 9.21 -10.66
C PRO A 100 -4.55 8.56 -11.90
N ARG A 101 -4.52 9.31 -13.00
CA ARG A 101 -3.94 8.83 -14.27
C ARG A 101 -2.42 8.76 -14.24
N HIS A 102 -1.83 9.61 -13.41
CA HIS A 102 -0.39 9.78 -13.23
C HIS A 102 -0.16 10.35 -11.83
N VAL A 103 0.94 9.95 -11.19
CA VAL A 103 1.43 10.55 -9.95
C VAL A 103 2.91 10.89 -10.13
N ASP A 104 3.35 12.04 -9.60
CA ASP A 104 4.75 12.39 -9.64
C ASP A 104 5.57 11.44 -8.75
N VAL A 105 6.59 10.82 -9.34
CA VAL A 105 7.54 9.94 -8.65
C VAL A 105 8.17 10.67 -7.47
N GLY A 106 8.14 10.04 -6.29
CA GLY A 106 8.70 10.62 -5.07
C GLY A 106 7.82 11.68 -4.42
N SER A 107 6.52 11.69 -4.71
CA SER A 107 5.53 12.46 -3.95
C SER A 107 5.69 12.19 -2.46
N ALA A 108 5.83 13.25 -1.65
CA ALA A 108 6.04 13.12 -0.21
C ALA A 108 4.89 12.40 0.50
N GLU A 109 3.71 12.39 -0.13
CA GLU A 109 2.49 11.73 0.34
C GLU A 109 2.45 10.22 0.04
N ASP A 110 3.41 9.68 -0.72
CA ASP A 110 3.57 8.24 -0.89
C ASP A 110 4.27 7.63 0.32
N LEU A 111 3.61 6.68 0.96
CA LEU A 111 4.05 5.99 2.17
C LEU A 111 4.70 4.63 1.87
N TYR A 112 4.77 4.23 0.59
CA TYR A 112 5.41 2.98 0.19
C TYR A 112 6.90 2.95 0.56
N GLY A 113 7.39 1.74 0.83
CA GLY A 113 8.77 1.47 1.24
C GLY A 113 9.10 1.80 2.71
N VAL A 114 8.33 2.66 3.39
CA VAL A 114 8.64 3.06 4.79
C VAL A 114 8.68 1.86 5.74
N ALA A 115 7.76 0.90 5.55
CA ALA A 115 7.75 -0.32 6.36
C ALA A 115 8.99 -1.20 6.12
N GLY A 116 9.44 -1.32 4.87
CA GLY A 116 10.65 -2.05 4.50
C GLY A 116 11.90 -1.41 5.11
N ASP A 117 11.99 -0.08 5.07
CA ASP A 117 13.08 0.70 5.67
C ASP A 117 13.13 0.48 7.20
N VAL A 118 12.00 0.65 7.89
CA VAL A 118 11.91 0.43 9.34
C VAL A 118 12.27 -1.01 9.70
N TYR A 119 11.81 -1.97 8.92
CA TYR A 119 12.08 -3.39 9.17
C TYR A 119 13.58 -3.69 9.02
N ALA A 120 14.19 -3.22 7.93
CA ALA A 120 15.62 -3.38 7.67
C ALA A 120 16.48 -2.73 8.76
N GLU A 121 16.15 -1.52 9.18
CA GLU A 121 16.89 -0.80 10.20
C GLU A 121 16.76 -1.42 11.60
N ARG A 122 15.53 -1.80 12.00
CA ARG A 122 15.28 -2.30 13.36
C ARG A 122 15.65 -3.76 13.55
N PHE A 123 15.50 -4.57 12.51
CA PHE A 123 15.70 -6.03 12.60
C PHE A 123 16.92 -6.52 11.82
N SER A 124 17.69 -5.60 11.20
CA SER A 124 18.92 -5.90 10.45
C SER A 124 18.73 -6.94 9.33
N ARG A 125 17.53 -6.99 8.75
CA ARG A 125 17.13 -7.89 7.66
C ARG A 125 16.09 -7.19 6.79
N PRO A 126 16.14 -7.30 5.46
CA PRO A 126 15.10 -6.73 4.63
C PRO A 126 13.80 -7.53 4.78
N ILE A 127 12.70 -6.82 4.61
CA ILE A 127 11.37 -7.42 4.57
C ILE A 127 11.26 -8.31 3.31
N GLY A 128 10.65 -9.50 3.42
CA GLY A 128 10.48 -10.40 2.28
C GLY A 128 11.65 -11.34 1.94
N LEU A 129 12.82 -11.23 2.59
CA LEU A 129 13.82 -12.30 2.54
C LEU A 129 13.29 -13.48 3.38
N HIS A 130 12.74 -14.48 2.69
CA HIS A 130 12.12 -15.69 3.23
C HIS A 130 12.68 -16.07 4.61
N GLU A 131 11.85 -15.91 5.65
CA GLU A 131 11.97 -16.76 6.83
C GLU A 131 11.61 -18.16 6.33
N GLU A 132 12.62 -18.92 5.91
CA GLU A 132 12.53 -20.38 5.90
C GLU A 132 12.25 -20.79 7.35
N GLU A 133 10.97 -20.92 7.71
CA GLU A 133 10.58 -21.54 8.97
C GLU A 133 11.14 -22.98 8.98
N PRO A 134 11.86 -23.39 10.05
CA PRO A 134 12.49 -24.72 10.14
C PRO A 134 11.49 -25.87 10.32
#